data_AF-A0A822CIR9-F1
#
_entry.id   AF-A0A822CIR9-F1
#
_cell.length_a   1.000
_cell.length_b   1.000
_cell.length_c   1.000
_cell.angle_alpha   90.00
_cell.angle_beta   90.00
_cell.angle_gamma   90.00
#
_symmetry.space_group_name_H-M   'P 1'
#
loop_
_entity.id
_entity.type
_entity.pdbx_description
1 polymer ?
#
loop_
_entity_poly.entity_id
_entity_poly.type
_entity_poly.pdbx_seq_one_letter_code
_entity_poly.pdbx_strand_id
1 'polypeptide(L)'
;YLAFSEWILNNFELHSKFELTPIQKKLQESHKSEQVPFYYEQCQNQSFSISSIETTFSGEYIAVMNRAGIGRRELTNADELVEALLKAFPDHKNPYLRVWPKQFNFNDDLYETACMARSIRVLIGVHGAGLSNSIFMRPGAILYEINPPGCRLLSFNFRRWAEVFNLQHALWSPGDIGDKCIHEGNTRVNVDDVVSDVINLVQNENRYRSGYLSRALDLIRKE
;
A
#
# COMPACT_ATOMS: atom_id res chain seq x y z
N TYR A 1 5.09 19.56 9.07
CA TYR A 1 4.30 18.32 9.03
C TYR A 1 5.01 17.28 8.18
N LEU A 2 6.23 16.91 8.57
CA LEU A 2 6.96 15.82 7.91
C LEU A 2 6.38 14.51 8.43
N ALA A 3 5.89 13.70 7.51
CA ALA A 3 5.42 12.36 7.79
C ALA A 3 6.66 11.47 7.93
N PHE A 4 7.00 11.15 9.17
CA PHE A 4 8.15 10.31 9.44
C PHE A 4 7.75 8.86 9.18
N SER A 5 8.43 8.20 8.24
CA SER A 5 8.47 6.75 8.21
C SER A 5 8.99 6.26 9.56
N GLU A 6 8.55 5.09 10.05
CA GLU A 6 9.14 4.38 11.21
C GLU A 6 10.67 4.39 11.19
N TRP A 7 11.29 4.33 10.01
CA TRP A 7 12.73 4.50 9.87
C TRP A 7 13.22 5.86 10.37
N ILE A 8 12.58 6.97 9.96
CA ILE A 8 12.92 8.31 10.46
C ILE A 8 12.56 8.43 11.94
N LEU A 9 11.45 7.83 12.39
CA LEU A 9 11.10 7.85 13.81
C LEU A 9 12.19 7.17 14.64
N ASN A 10 12.62 5.98 14.22
CA ASN A 10 13.65 5.22 14.92
C ASN A 10 15.03 5.90 14.87
N ASN A 11 15.45 6.41 13.70
CA ASN A 11 16.77 7.06 13.54
C ASN A 11 16.87 8.45 14.19
N PHE A 12 15.74 9.04 14.61
CA PHE A 12 15.70 10.30 15.35
C PHE A 12 15.18 10.12 16.79
N GLU A 13 15.15 8.89 17.31
CA GLU A 13 14.69 8.56 18.67
C GLU A 13 13.26 9.06 18.98
N LEU A 14 12.40 9.10 17.97
CA LEU A 14 11.01 9.49 18.08
C LEU A 14 10.14 8.25 18.29
N HIS A 15 9.18 8.33 19.21
CA HIS A 15 8.25 7.22 19.44
C HIS A 15 7.34 6.96 18.23
N SER A 16 7.41 5.72 17.73
CA SER A 16 6.38 5.16 16.86
C SER A 16 5.03 5.28 17.52
N LYS A 17 4.03 5.68 16.73
CA LYS A 17 2.63 5.60 17.15
C LYS A 17 1.93 4.38 16.55
N PHE A 18 2.67 3.53 15.81
CA PHE A 18 2.20 2.37 15.03
C PHE A 18 1.82 1.12 15.85
N GLU A 19 0.56 0.68 15.76
CA GLU A 19 0.00 -0.48 16.46
C GLU A 19 -0.77 -1.40 15.49
N LEU A 20 -0.29 -2.63 15.37
CA LEU A 20 -0.89 -3.67 14.54
C LEU A 20 -2.19 -4.20 15.16
N THR A 21 -3.22 -4.42 14.33
CA THR A 21 -4.43 -5.14 14.74
C THR A 21 -4.14 -6.63 15.00
N PRO A 22 -5.03 -7.38 15.68
CA PRO A 22 -4.80 -8.81 15.95
C PRO A 22 -4.58 -9.65 14.68
N ILE A 23 -5.33 -9.39 13.60
CA ILE A 23 -5.14 -10.12 12.33
C ILE A 23 -3.81 -9.76 11.66
N GLN A 24 -3.41 -8.47 11.73
CA GLN A 24 -2.14 -8.00 11.22
C GLN A 24 -0.97 -8.65 11.99
N LYS A 25 -1.07 -8.75 13.32
CA LYS A 25 -0.09 -9.45 14.16
C LYS A 25 0.02 -10.93 13.77
N LYS A 26 -1.11 -11.64 13.70
CA LYS A 26 -1.16 -13.07 13.36
C LYS A 26 -0.55 -13.37 11.98
N LEU A 27 -0.87 -12.55 10.98
CA LEU A 27 -0.33 -12.70 9.63
C LEU A 27 1.14 -12.31 9.57
N GLN A 28 1.55 -11.24 10.25
CA GLN A 28 2.97 -10.90 10.31
C GLN A 28 3.81 -12.00 10.97
N GLU A 29 3.26 -12.71 11.95
CA GLU A 29 3.91 -13.88 12.57
C GLU A 29 3.97 -15.09 11.63
N SER A 30 2.90 -15.37 10.86
CA SER A 30 2.88 -16.50 9.92
C SER A 30 3.80 -16.31 8.71
N HIS A 31 4.10 -15.06 8.33
CA HIS A 31 4.95 -14.73 7.18
C HIS A 31 6.43 -14.51 7.53
N LYS A 32 6.84 -14.66 8.81
CA LYS A 32 8.27 -14.60 9.21
C LYS A 32 9.13 -15.73 8.62
N SER A 33 8.50 -16.81 8.14
CA SER A 33 9.16 -18.02 7.63
C SER A 33 9.04 -18.24 6.12
N GLU A 34 8.36 -17.35 5.39
CA GLU A 34 8.25 -17.47 3.93
C GLU A 34 9.53 -16.94 3.26
N GLN A 35 10.31 -17.85 2.67
CA GLN A 35 11.27 -17.49 1.63
C GLN A 35 10.58 -17.46 0.27
N VAL A 36 10.72 -16.35 -0.45
CA VAL A 36 10.07 -16.10 -1.74
C VAL A 36 11.11 -16.23 -2.86
N PRO A 37 10.85 -16.99 -3.93
CA PRO A 37 11.84 -17.19 -4.99
C PRO A 37 12.02 -15.95 -5.88
N PHE A 38 13.25 -15.78 -6.36
CA PHE A 38 13.67 -14.71 -7.27
C PHE A 38 13.74 -15.23 -8.71
N TYR A 39 13.37 -14.40 -9.69
CA TYR A 39 13.76 -14.56 -11.09
C TYR A 39 14.37 -13.25 -11.59
N TYR A 40 15.69 -13.24 -11.80
CA TYR A 40 16.41 -12.21 -12.55
C TYR A 40 17.46 -12.88 -13.43
N GLU A 41 17.23 -12.94 -14.74
CA GLU A 41 18.22 -13.42 -15.71
C GLU A 41 19.29 -12.38 -16.05
N GLN A 42 19.16 -11.12 -15.61
CA GLN A 42 19.97 -10.01 -16.13
C GLN A 42 20.91 -9.32 -15.13
N CYS A 43 21.08 -9.85 -13.91
CA CYS A 43 21.96 -9.28 -12.89
C CYS A 43 23.17 -10.16 -12.52
N GLN A 44 23.71 -10.96 -13.45
CA GLN A 44 24.78 -11.92 -13.12
C GLN A 44 26.23 -11.40 -13.15
N ASN A 45 26.51 -10.11 -13.40
CA ASN A 45 27.89 -9.69 -13.64
C ASN A 45 28.60 -8.86 -12.56
N GLN A 46 28.07 -8.76 -11.34
CA GLN A 46 28.86 -8.24 -10.22
C GLN A 46 28.68 -9.10 -8.97
N SER A 47 29.73 -9.86 -8.66
CA SER A 47 29.87 -10.63 -7.42
C SER A 47 30.05 -9.66 -6.24
N PHE A 48 28.95 -9.18 -5.67
CA PHE A 48 28.95 -8.65 -4.32
C PHE A 48 28.70 -9.82 -3.36
N SER A 49 29.62 -10.06 -2.42
CA SER A 49 29.41 -11.02 -1.35
C SER A 49 28.45 -10.43 -0.32
N ILE A 50 27.15 -10.60 -0.55
CA ILE A 50 26.11 -10.19 0.41
C ILE A 50 25.83 -11.41 1.31
N SER A 51 26.45 -11.43 2.48
CA SER A 51 26.29 -12.47 3.50
C SER A 51 25.20 -12.13 4.51
N SER A 52 24.08 -11.59 4.06
CA SER A 52 22.89 -11.37 4.90
C SER A 52 21.66 -11.61 4.04
N ILE A 53 20.77 -12.46 4.56
CA ILE A 53 19.47 -12.82 4.01
C ILE A 53 18.80 -11.59 3.39
N GLU A 54 18.89 -11.44 2.07
CA GLU A 54 18.17 -10.40 1.35
C GLU A 54 16.68 -10.74 1.45
N THR A 55 15.97 -9.98 2.27
CA THR A 55 14.50 -9.95 2.35
C THR A 55 13.98 -9.47 0.99
N THR A 56 13.87 -10.40 0.06
CA THR A 56 13.51 -10.13 -1.33
C THR A 56 12.00 -9.96 -1.44
N PHE A 57 11.54 -8.71 -1.50
CA PHE A 57 10.14 -8.36 -1.76
C PHE A 57 9.82 -8.59 -3.25
N SER A 58 9.67 -9.85 -3.68
CA SER A 58 9.19 -10.17 -5.03
C SER A 58 7.67 -10.30 -5.02
N GLY A 59 6.98 -9.44 -5.79
CA GLY A 59 5.55 -9.54 -6.04
C GLY A 59 4.80 -8.21 -6.07
N GLU A 60 3.48 -8.29 -6.19
CA GLU A 60 2.57 -7.14 -6.19
C GLU A 60 1.55 -7.27 -5.04
N TYR A 61 1.51 -6.28 -4.14
CA TYR A 61 0.69 -6.37 -2.92
C TYR A 61 -0.43 -5.33 -2.84
N ILE A 62 -1.55 -5.72 -2.22
CA ILE A 62 -2.59 -4.81 -1.71
C ILE A 62 -2.32 -4.64 -0.22
N ALA A 63 -1.80 -3.49 0.18
CA ALA A 63 -1.48 -3.16 1.56
C ALA A 63 -2.60 -2.34 2.20
N VAL A 64 -3.05 -2.73 3.40
CA VAL A 64 -4.01 -1.96 4.20
C VAL A 64 -3.32 -1.39 5.43
N MET A 65 -3.16 -0.06 5.44
CA MET A 65 -2.65 0.68 6.59
C MET A 65 -3.79 1.05 7.52
N ASN A 66 -3.78 0.45 8.71
CA ASN A 66 -4.45 1.07 9.84
C ASN A 66 -3.51 2.14 10.38
N ARG A 67 -3.96 3.40 10.50
CA ARG A 67 -3.18 4.42 11.21
C ARG A 67 -3.10 4.03 12.67
N ALA A 68 -2.20 4.67 13.37
CA ALA A 68 -1.91 4.29 14.70
C ALA A 68 -1.67 5.48 15.63
N GLY A 69 -2.10 5.24 16.85
CA GLY A 69 -2.55 6.24 17.79
C GLY A 69 -3.98 5.90 18.17
N ILE A 70 -4.11 5.05 19.20
CA ILE A 70 -5.36 4.63 19.81
C ILE A 70 -6.33 5.81 19.89
N GLY A 71 -7.48 5.70 19.21
CA GLY A 71 -8.59 6.64 19.31
C GLY A 71 -8.52 7.90 18.44
N ARG A 72 -7.59 8.01 17.46
CA ARG A 72 -7.56 9.15 16.51
C ARG A 72 -7.24 8.76 15.06
N ARG A 73 -8.18 9.04 14.15
CA ARG A 73 -8.07 8.77 12.69
C ARG A 73 -7.79 7.31 12.37
N GLU A 74 -8.45 6.42 13.09
CA GLU A 74 -8.32 4.97 12.90
C GLU A 74 -9.34 4.44 11.92
N LEU A 75 -8.97 3.37 11.22
CA LEU A 75 -9.92 2.55 10.48
C LEU A 75 -10.49 1.51 11.44
N THR A 76 -11.66 1.80 12.01
CA THR A 76 -12.27 0.99 13.08
C THR A 76 -12.63 -0.43 12.66
N ASN A 77 -12.74 -0.68 11.36
CA ASN A 77 -13.04 -1.98 10.77
C ASN A 77 -11.98 -2.43 9.75
N ALA A 78 -10.72 -2.12 10.03
CA ALA A 78 -9.60 -2.54 9.19
C ALA A 78 -9.57 -4.07 9.01
N ASP A 79 -9.85 -4.84 10.06
CA ASP A 79 -9.84 -6.31 10.01
C ASP A 79 -10.94 -6.84 9.08
N GLU A 80 -12.16 -6.30 9.16
CA GLU A 80 -13.26 -6.64 8.25
C GLU A 80 -12.89 -6.35 6.78
N LEU A 81 -12.23 -5.21 6.53
CA LEU A 81 -11.77 -4.85 5.18
C LEU A 81 -10.70 -5.82 4.67
N VAL A 82 -9.72 -6.16 5.52
CA VAL A 82 -8.67 -7.11 5.17
C VAL A 82 -9.26 -8.48 4.85
N GLU A 83 -10.18 -8.99 5.67
CA GLU A 83 -10.85 -10.26 5.44
C GLU A 83 -11.64 -10.28 4.13
N ALA A 84 -12.36 -9.19 3.82
CA ALA A 84 -13.08 -9.09 2.56
C ALA A 84 -12.15 -9.01 1.35
N LEU A 85 -11.02 -8.31 1.45
CA LEU A 85 -9.99 -8.29 0.41
C LEU A 85 -9.36 -9.68 0.21
N LEU A 86 -9.04 -10.40 1.29
CA LEU A 86 -8.52 -11.78 1.21
C LEU A 86 -9.52 -12.68 0.48
N LYS A 87 -10.82 -12.54 0.75
CA LYS A 87 -11.88 -13.27 0.05
C LYS A 87 -12.00 -12.88 -1.42
N ALA A 88 -11.85 -11.60 -1.75
CA ALA A 88 -11.91 -11.09 -3.12
C ALA A 88 -10.68 -11.47 -3.96
N PHE A 89 -9.52 -11.66 -3.32
CA PHE A 89 -8.25 -12.02 -3.95
C PHE A 89 -7.67 -13.29 -3.32
N PRO A 90 -8.30 -14.47 -3.54
CA PRO A 90 -7.98 -15.70 -2.81
C PRO A 90 -6.67 -16.39 -3.23
N ASP A 91 -6.12 -16.05 -4.40
CA ASP A 91 -4.91 -16.69 -4.91
C ASP A 91 -3.64 -16.06 -4.32
N HIS A 92 -3.36 -16.40 -3.06
CA HIS A 92 -2.19 -15.91 -2.33
C HIS A 92 -0.87 -16.54 -2.80
N LYS A 93 -0.91 -17.54 -3.68
CA LYS A 93 0.28 -18.12 -4.32
C LYS A 93 0.70 -17.33 -5.55
N ASN A 94 -0.19 -16.48 -6.07
CA ASN A 94 0.11 -15.62 -7.20
C ASN A 94 1.11 -14.53 -6.78
N PRO A 95 2.32 -14.48 -7.36
CA PRO A 95 3.27 -13.41 -7.04
C PRO A 95 2.76 -12.04 -7.51
N TYR A 96 1.79 -11.97 -8.43
CA TYR A 96 1.31 -10.75 -9.08
C TYR A 96 0.11 -10.07 -8.42
N LEU A 97 -0.47 -10.63 -7.34
CA LEU A 97 -1.44 -9.90 -6.51
C LEU A 97 -1.73 -10.62 -5.19
N ARG A 98 -1.23 -10.10 -4.07
CA ARG A 98 -1.49 -10.64 -2.72
C ARG A 98 -2.01 -9.57 -1.78
N VAL A 99 -2.95 -9.91 -0.91
CA VAL A 99 -3.37 -8.99 0.16
C VAL A 99 -2.38 -9.10 1.31
N TRP A 100 -1.79 -7.98 1.68
CA TRP A 100 -0.83 -7.90 2.76
C TRP A 100 -1.32 -6.95 3.84
N PRO A 101 -1.89 -7.48 4.93
CA PRO A 101 -2.32 -6.66 6.05
C PRO A 101 -1.13 -6.42 6.97
N LYS A 102 -0.21 -5.56 6.52
CA LYS A 102 0.92 -5.12 7.34
C LYS A 102 0.83 -3.61 7.47
N GLN A 103 0.93 -3.09 8.70
CA GLN A 103 1.41 -1.71 8.84
C GLN A 103 2.84 -1.66 8.31
N PHE A 104 3.21 -0.54 7.71
CA PHE A 104 4.60 -0.27 7.44
C PHE A 104 5.36 -0.08 8.75
N ASN A 105 5.70 -1.17 9.43
CA ASN A 105 6.83 -1.20 10.33
C ASN A 105 8.05 -1.30 9.44
N PHE A 106 8.58 -0.13 9.12
CA PHE A 106 9.91 -0.02 8.60
C PHE A 106 10.83 -0.49 9.71
N ASN A 107 11.48 -1.62 9.49
CA ASN A 107 12.68 -1.93 10.24
C ASN A 107 13.66 -0.75 10.14
N ASP A 108 14.71 -0.79 10.94
CA ASP A 108 15.80 0.20 10.96
C ASP A 108 16.52 0.38 9.61
N ASP A 109 16.12 -0.38 8.58
CA ASP A 109 16.60 -0.31 7.22
C ASP A 109 15.61 0.38 6.24
N LEU A 110 16.02 1.56 5.75
CA LEU A 110 15.34 2.33 4.72
C LEU A 110 15.34 1.60 3.36
N TYR A 111 16.32 0.74 3.12
CA TYR A 111 16.37 -0.05 1.89
C TYR A 111 15.27 -1.11 1.88
N GLU A 112 15.12 -1.89 2.97
CA GLU A 112 14.01 -2.86 3.10
C GLU A 112 12.65 -2.17 2.95
N THR A 113 12.51 -1.01 3.58
CA THR A 113 11.36 -0.11 3.47
C THR A 113 11.00 0.23 2.03
N ALA A 114 12.00 0.70 1.28
CA ALA A 114 11.81 1.09 -0.10
C ALA A 114 11.48 -0.13 -0.98
N CYS A 115 12.18 -1.24 -0.79
CA CYS A 115 11.92 -2.49 -1.52
C CYS A 115 10.50 -3.00 -1.26
N MET A 116 10.06 -2.97 0.00
CA MET A 116 8.69 -3.31 0.40
C MET A 116 7.67 -2.41 -0.28
N ALA A 117 7.84 -1.08 -0.19
CA ALA A 117 6.92 -0.12 -0.82
C ALA A 117 6.86 -0.27 -2.35
N ARG A 118 7.99 -0.59 -3.00
CA ARG A 118 8.05 -0.84 -4.44
C ARG A 118 7.27 -2.09 -4.87
N SER A 119 7.14 -3.08 -3.99
CA SER A 119 6.30 -4.27 -4.22
C SER A 119 4.80 -3.99 -4.06
N ILE A 120 4.40 -2.86 -3.49
CA ILE A 120 2.98 -2.55 -3.28
C ILE A 120 2.39 -2.02 -4.58
N ARG A 121 1.29 -2.66 -4.98
CA ARG A 121 0.47 -2.27 -6.12
C ARG A 121 -0.71 -1.39 -5.71
N VAL A 122 -1.32 -1.68 -4.56
CA VAL A 122 -2.40 -0.87 -4.00
C VAL A 122 -2.08 -0.58 -2.54
N LEU A 123 -1.99 0.70 -2.18
CA LEU A 123 -1.85 1.14 -0.80
C LEU A 123 -3.16 1.78 -0.34
N ILE A 124 -3.82 1.16 0.64
CA ILE A 124 -5.09 1.60 1.21
C ILE A 124 -4.83 2.16 2.61
N GLY A 125 -5.33 3.34 2.94
CA GLY A 125 -5.22 3.86 4.30
C GLY A 125 -5.95 5.15 4.55
N VAL A 126 -6.18 5.46 5.83
CA VAL A 126 -6.80 6.72 6.27
C VAL A 126 -5.88 7.91 5.97
N HIS A 127 -6.45 9.04 5.55
CA HIS A 127 -5.74 10.29 5.33
C HIS A 127 -4.81 10.62 6.51
N GLY A 128 -3.52 10.74 6.22
CA GLY A 128 -2.53 11.15 7.21
C GLY A 128 -1.12 10.64 6.90
N ALA A 129 -0.25 10.79 7.88
CA ALA A 129 1.18 10.52 7.74
C ALA A 129 1.52 9.09 7.31
N GLY A 130 0.65 8.09 7.49
CA GLY A 130 0.90 6.75 7.00
C GLY A 130 1.01 6.68 5.47
N LEU A 131 0.20 7.46 4.75
CA LEU A 131 0.15 7.44 3.28
C LEU A 131 1.35 8.12 2.62
N SER A 132 2.19 8.86 3.35
CA SER A 132 3.40 9.48 2.77
C SER A 132 4.40 8.45 2.29
N ASN A 133 4.35 7.23 2.81
CA ASN A 133 5.20 6.12 2.37
C ASN A 133 4.99 5.74 0.91
N SER A 134 3.91 6.25 0.29
CA SER A 134 3.68 6.17 -1.15
C SER A 134 4.81 6.76 -2.00
N ILE A 135 5.70 7.61 -1.47
CA ILE A 135 6.88 8.10 -2.22
C ILE A 135 7.81 6.99 -2.69
N PHE A 136 7.83 5.88 -1.96
CA PHE A 136 8.69 4.74 -2.27
C PHE A 136 7.98 3.73 -3.19
N MET A 137 6.69 3.94 -3.49
CA MET A 137 5.96 3.08 -4.41
C MET A 137 6.46 3.27 -5.84
N ARG A 138 6.29 2.22 -6.65
CA ARG A 138 6.61 2.29 -8.08
C ARG A 138 5.57 3.16 -8.83
N PRO A 139 5.98 3.88 -9.88
CA PRO A 139 5.06 4.54 -10.79
C PRO A 139 3.97 3.58 -11.31
N GLY A 140 2.76 4.08 -11.45
CA GLY A 140 1.57 3.32 -11.86
C GLY A 140 0.86 2.58 -10.73
N ALA A 141 1.46 2.45 -9.55
CA ALA A 141 0.79 1.89 -8.38
C ALA A 141 -0.34 2.80 -7.89
N ILE A 142 -1.27 2.23 -7.12
CA ILE A 142 -2.52 2.87 -6.70
C ILE A 142 -2.40 3.31 -5.23
N LEU A 143 -2.58 4.60 -4.99
CA LEU A 143 -2.79 5.19 -3.68
C LEU A 143 -4.30 5.35 -3.45
N TYR A 144 -4.85 4.52 -2.56
CA TYR A 144 -6.26 4.52 -2.18
C TYR A 144 -6.43 5.20 -0.80
N GLU A 145 -6.85 6.45 -0.84
CA GLU A 145 -7.03 7.28 0.34
C GLU A 145 -8.43 7.08 0.94
N ILE A 146 -8.52 6.95 2.25
CA ILE A 146 -9.77 6.93 3.02
C ILE A 146 -9.87 8.26 3.78
N ASN A 147 -10.85 9.08 3.45
CA ASN A 147 -11.09 10.32 4.17
C ASN A 147 -12.02 10.12 5.37
N PRO A 148 -11.75 10.78 6.51
CA PRO A 148 -12.72 10.90 7.57
C PRO A 148 -14.00 11.63 7.10
N PRO A 149 -15.11 11.48 7.83
CA PRO A 149 -16.35 12.18 7.52
C PRO A 149 -16.19 13.70 7.41
N GLY A 150 -16.79 14.29 6.38
CA GLY A 150 -16.75 15.74 6.11
C GLY A 150 -15.37 16.27 5.66
N CYS A 151 -14.38 15.39 5.42
CA CYS A 151 -13.00 15.80 5.16
C CYS A 151 -12.56 15.66 3.69
N ARG A 152 -13.51 15.64 2.74
CA ARG A 152 -13.20 15.41 1.32
C ARG A 152 -12.13 16.36 0.76
N LEU A 153 -12.12 17.61 1.22
CA LEU A 153 -11.16 18.64 0.80
C LEU A 153 -9.71 18.34 1.22
N LEU A 154 -9.47 17.48 2.21
CA LEU A 154 -8.12 17.07 2.61
C LEU A 154 -7.41 16.24 1.54
N SER A 155 -8.17 15.60 0.64
CA SER A 155 -7.62 14.74 -0.43
C SER A 155 -6.75 15.48 -1.43
N PHE A 156 -6.85 16.82 -1.50
CA PHE A 156 -6.02 17.63 -2.39
C PHE A 156 -4.52 17.34 -2.22
N ASN A 157 -4.07 17.11 -0.99
CA ASN A 157 -2.65 16.86 -0.71
C ASN A 157 -2.17 15.54 -1.31
N PHE A 158 -2.88 14.43 -1.06
CA PHE A 158 -2.46 13.11 -1.55
C PHE A 158 -2.76 12.89 -3.02
N ARG A 159 -3.75 13.57 -3.59
CA ARG A 159 -3.94 13.63 -5.04
C ARG A 159 -2.73 14.26 -5.73
N ARG A 160 -2.31 15.45 -5.28
CA ARG A 160 -1.13 16.12 -5.84
C ARG A 160 0.15 15.32 -5.60
N TRP A 161 0.24 14.64 -4.45
CA TRP A 161 1.32 13.71 -4.16
C TRP A 161 1.38 12.58 -5.19
N ALA A 162 0.24 11.92 -5.46
CA ALA A 162 0.15 10.88 -6.46
C ALA A 162 0.56 11.38 -7.85
N GLU A 163 0.13 12.58 -8.26
CA GLU A 163 0.55 13.19 -9.53
C GLU A 163 2.08 13.36 -9.61
N VAL A 164 2.73 13.84 -8.55
CA VAL A 164 4.19 14.03 -8.51
C VAL A 164 4.95 12.70 -8.63
N PHE A 165 4.44 11.64 -8.00
CA PHE A 165 5.10 10.32 -7.98
C PHE A 165 4.58 9.36 -9.06
N ASN A 166 3.81 9.86 -10.03
CA ASN A 166 3.18 9.06 -11.09
C ASN A 166 2.36 7.88 -10.56
N LEU A 167 1.65 8.08 -9.46
CA LEU A 167 0.73 7.10 -8.88
C LEU A 167 -0.69 7.36 -9.38
N GLN A 168 -1.51 6.32 -9.40
CA GLN A 168 -2.95 6.45 -9.52
C GLN A 168 -3.52 6.82 -8.15
N HIS A 169 -4.48 7.76 -8.10
CA HIS A 169 -5.14 8.15 -6.86
C HIS A 169 -6.61 7.76 -6.89
N ALA A 170 -7.07 7.13 -5.83
CA ALA A 170 -8.47 6.84 -5.58
C ALA A 170 -8.83 7.32 -4.17
N LEU A 171 -10.08 7.72 -3.99
CA LEU A 171 -10.57 8.28 -2.74
C LEU A 171 -11.89 7.63 -2.36
N TRP A 172 -11.95 7.10 -1.14
CA TRP A 172 -13.20 6.78 -0.47
C TRP A 172 -13.51 7.83 0.60
N SER A 173 -14.78 8.22 0.69
CA SER A 173 -15.28 9.13 1.73
C SER A 173 -16.73 8.78 2.03
N PRO A 174 -17.18 8.78 3.30
CA PRO A 174 -18.53 8.38 3.70
C PRO A 174 -19.64 9.38 3.30
N GLY A 175 -19.35 10.31 2.38
CA GLY A 175 -20.24 11.42 2.00
C GLY A 175 -20.12 12.62 2.95
N ASP A 176 -20.74 13.73 2.55
CA ASP A 176 -20.71 14.98 3.31
C ASP A 176 -21.72 14.91 4.48
N ILE A 177 -21.20 14.66 5.68
CA ILE A 177 -21.97 14.81 6.94
C ILE A 177 -21.84 16.27 7.40
N GLY A 178 -22.30 17.20 6.55
CA GLY A 178 -22.18 18.65 6.77
C GLY A 178 -20.75 19.21 6.64
N ASP A 179 -20.64 20.55 6.67
CA ASP A 179 -19.39 21.30 6.38
C ASP A 179 -18.26 21.12 7.40
N LYS A 180 -18.44 20.33 8.46
CA LYS A 180 -17.43 20.16 9.52
C LYS A 180 -16.65 18.87 9.34
N CYS A 181 -15.46 19.01 8.77
CA CYS A 181 -14.45 17.95 8.75
C CYS A 181 -14.06 17.52 10.17
N ILE A 182 -14.26 16.25 10.50
CA ILE A 182 -13.83 15.66 11.76
C ILE A 182 -12.41 15.12 11.56
N HIS A 183 -11.43 16.02 11.58
CA HIS A 183 -10.03 15.68 11.28
C HIS A 183 -9.49 14.53 12.12
N GLU A 184 -9.87 14.40 13.39
CA GLU A 184 -9.39 13.33 14.29
C GLU A 184 -10.35 12.13 14.38
N GLY A 185 -11.43 12.16 13.62
CA GLY A 185 -12.51 11.19 13.71
C GLY A 185 -12.07 9.79 13.30
N ASN A 186 -12.50 8.81 14.08
CA ASN A 186 -12.47 7.42 13.67
C ASN A 186 -13.32 7.25 12.41
N THR A 187 -12.84 6.42 11.50
CA THR A 187 -13.48 6.15 10.22
C THR A 187 -13.89 4.69 10.17
N ARG A 188 -15.14 4.44 9.81
CA ARG A 188 -15.63 3.11 9.47
C ARG A 188 -15.97 3.11 7.99
N VAL A 189 -15.35 2.21 7.23
CA VAL A 189 -15.61 2.10 5.79
C VAL A 189 -16.80 1.19 5.51
N ASN A 190 -17.51 1.46 4.42
CA ASN A 190 -18.32 0.44 3.79
C ASN A 190 -17.38 -0.51 3.05
N VAL A 191 -17.24 -1.73 3.57
CA VAL A 191 -16.28 -2.72 3.09
C VAL A 191 -16.58 -3.12 1.64
N ASP A 192 -17.85 -3.29 1.30
CA ASP A 192 -18.25 -3.74 -0.05
C ASP A 192 -17.92 -2.67 -1.11
N ASP A 193 -18.11 -1.39 -0.78
CA ASP A 193 -17.75 -0.28 -1.66
C ASP A 193 -16.25 -0.26 -1.93
N VAL A 194 -15.43 -0.30 -0.86
CA VAL A 194 -13.97 -0.26 -0.98
C VAL A 194 -13.44 -1.47 -1.73
N VAL A 195 -13.94 -2.67 -1.45
CA VAL A 195 -13.52 -3.89 -2.15
C VAL A 195 -13.90 -3.83 -3.62
N SER A 196 -15.12 -3.39 -3.94
CA SER A 196 -15.57 -3.24 -5.33
C SER A 196 -14.70 -2.25 -6.11
N ASP A 197 -14.38 -1.10 -5.49
CA ASP A 197 -13.50 -0.11 -6.09
C ASP A 197 -12.09 -0.66 -6.32
N VAL A 198 -11.52 -1.37 -5.34
CA VAL A 198 -10.19 -1.99 -5.47
C VAL A 198 -10.16 -3.02 -6.60
N ILE A 199 -11.18 -3.87 -6.73
CA ILE A 199 -11.32 -4.82 -7.84
C ILE A 199 -11.31 -4.08 -9.18
N ASN A 200 -12.13 -3.04 -9.30
CA ASN A 200 -12.23 -2.25 -10.54
C ASN A 200 -10.91 -1.57 -10.89
N LEU A 201 -10.23 -0.97 -9.91
CA LEU A 201 -8.94 -0.29 -10.09
C LEU A 201 -7.85 -1.28 -10.56
N VAL A 202 -7.74 -2.44 -9.90
CA VAL A 202 -6.79 -3.48 -10.28
C VAL A 202 -7.06 -4.00 -11.70
N GLN A 203 -8.34 -4.23 -12.04
CA GLN A 203 -8.72 -4.68 -13.39
C GLN A 203 -8.40 -3.62 -14.45
N ASN A 204 -8.67 -2.35 -14.17
CA ASN A 204 -8.38 -1.25 -15.09
C ASN A 204 -6.87 -1.08 -15.29
N GLU A 205 -6.08 -1.19 -14.23
CA GLU A 205 -4.62 -1.13 -14.32
C GLU A 205 -4.05 -2.31 -15.12
N ASN A 206 -4.56 -3.53 -14.90
CA ASN A 206 -4.22 -4.69 -15.72
C ASN A 206 -4.51 -4.45 -17.20
N ARG A 207 -5.72 -3.96 -17.53
CA ARG A 207 -6.10 -3.66 -18.92
C ARG A 207 -5.19 -2.61 -19.54
N TYR A 208 -4.85 -1.56 -18.78
CA TYR A 208 -3.95 -0.51 -19.26
C TYR A 208 -2.56 -1.06 -19.58
N ARG A 209 -1.96 -1.85 -18.68
CA ARG A 209 -0.67 -2.52 -18.89
C ARG A 209 -0.69 -3.47 -20.07
N SER A 210 -1.64 -4.40 -20.10
CA SER A 210 -1.76 -5.41 -21.16
C SER A 210 -2.03 -4.76 -22.52
N GLY A 211 -2.85 -3.71 -22.55
CA GLY A 211 -3.15 -2.97 -23.77
C GLY A 211 -1.95 -2.21 -24.31
N TYR A 212 -1.11 -1.63 -23.45
CA TYR A 212 0.13 -0.98 -23.88
C TYR A 212 1.10 -2.01 -24.48
N LEU A 213 1.29 -3.15 -23.80
CA LEU A 213 2.15 -4.22 -24.28
C LEU A 213 1.67 -4.76 -25.63
N SER A 214 0.37 -5.01 -25.79
CA SER A 214 -0.20 -5.45 -27.07
C SER A 214 0.09 -4.47 -28.19
N ARG A 215 -0.13 -3.16 -27.96
CA ARG A 215 0.17 -2.12 -28.98
C ARG A 215 1.65 -2.04 -29.30
N ALA A 216 2.52 -2.13 -28.31
CA ALA A 216 3.97 -2.12 -28.52
C ALA A 216 4.42 -3.33 -29.34
N LEU A 217 3.90 -4.52 -29.03
CA LEU A 217 4.19 -5.75 -29.79
C LEU A 217 3.64 -5.69 -31.22
N ASP A 218 2.47 -5.08 -31.43
CA ASP A 218 1.89 -4.88 -32.76
C ASP A 218 2.70 -3.91 -33.62
N LEU A 219 3.34 -2.91 -33.02
CA LEU A 219 4.27 -2.02 -33.72
C LEU A 219 5.54 -2.77 -34.14
N ILE A 220 6.12 -3.55 -33.23
CA ILE A 220 7.34 -4.35 -33.50
C ILE A 220 7.10 -5.41 -34.57
N ARG A 221 5.90 -6.02 -34.63
CA ARG A 221 5.55 -7.04 -35.64
C ARG A 221 5.26 -6.47 -37.04
N LYS A 222 5.11 -5.16 -37.16
CA LYS A 222 4.84 -4.47 -38.44
C LYS A 222 6.10 -3.94 -39.12
N GLU A 223 7.26 -4.05 -38.46
CA GLU A 223 8.59 -3.86 -39.03
C GLU A 223 9.17 -5.19 -39.53
#